data_AF-A0A202DCV1-F1
#
_entry.id   AF-A0A202DCV1-F1
#
_cell.length_a   1.000
_cell.length_b   1.000
_cell.length_c   1.000
_cell.angle_alpha   90.00
_cell.angle_beta   90.00
_cell.angle_gamma   90.00
#
_symmetry.space_group_name_H-M   'P 1'
#
loop_
_entity.id
_entity.type
_entity.pdbx_description
1 polymer ?
#
loop_
_entity_poly.entity_id
_entity_poly.type
_entity_poly.pdbx_seq_one_letter_code
_entity_poly.pdbx_strand_id
1 'polypeptide(L)'
;MNQCIILFLKYPLKNKVKTRLSKDLDADIVTKLYECFVFDILSEIKKTEIALKVYYTQIAPIDNYKKWLGDSIDLTPQKGKNLGEKLQNAFLDVYNCGFNKVVTIGSDIPSITSFTLKKAFCYLDTFNGVIGPCFDGGYYLIGINKQFYNANIFENINWSSNIVFSQTIEK
;
A
#
# COMPACT_ATOMS: atom_id res chain seq x y z
N MET A 1 -20.79 -2.50 -0.11
CA MET A 1 -19.42 -2.94 -0.50
C MET A 1 -18.60 -3.06 0.77
N ASN A 2 -18.01 -4.22 1.07
CA ASN A 2 -17.39 -4.51 2.38
C ASN A 2 -15.84 -4.61 2.34
N GLN A 3 -15.26 -4.45 1.14
CA GLN A 3 -13.84 -4.67 0.87
C GLN A 3 -13.22 -3.39 0.34
N CYS A 4 -12.02 -3.06 0.81
CA CYS A 4 -11.25 -1.92 0.32
C CYS A 4 -9.76 -2.27 0.19
N ILE A 5 -9.17 -1.84 -0.92
CA ILE A 5 -7.74 -1.86 -1.16
C ILE A 5 -7.18 -0.49 -0.81
N ILE A 6 -6.15 -0.47 0.03
CA ILE A 6 -5.32 0.69 0.32
C ILE A 6 -4.05 0.57 -0.54
N LEU A 7 -3.75 1.60 -1.33
CA LEU A 7 -2.50 1.69 -2.07
C LEU A 7 -1.64 2.83 -1.51
N PHE A 8 -0.44 2.50 -1.00
CA PHE A 8 0.53 3.49 -0.55
C PHE A 8 1.48 3.89 -1.69
N LEU A 9 1.59 5.19 -1.95
CA LEU A 9 2.50 5.70 -2.99
C LEU A 9 3.12 7.06 -2.67
N LYS A 10 4.11 7.42 -3.49
CA LYS A 10 4.78 8.72 -3.51
C LYS A 10 4.55 9.40 -4.86
N TYR A 11 4.67 10.72 -4.91
CA TYR A 11 4.70 11.43 -6.19
C TYR A 11 6.00 11.07 -6.94
N PRO A 12 5.96 10.81 -8.25
CA PRO A 12 7.14 10.52 -9.07
C PRO A 12 7.99 11.78 -9.26
N LEU A 13 8.67 12.22 -8.20
CA LEU A 13 9.67 13.28 -8.28
C LEU A 13 11.04 12.67 -8.55
N LYS A 14 11.74 13.25 -9.52
CA LYS A 14 13.13 12.94 -9.82
C LYS A 14 13.97 12.93 -8.55
N ASN A 15 14.79 11.89 -8.37
CA ASN A 15 15.65 11.67 -7.20
C ASN A 15 14.92 11.55 -5.84
N LYS A 16 13.58 11.40 -5.81
CA LYS A 16 12.81 11.18 -4.57
C LYS A 16 12.13 9.81 -4.52
N VAL A 17 12.04 9.13 -5.65
CA VAL A 17 11.54 7.75 -5.78
C VAL A 17 12.67 6.84 -6.22
N LYS A 18 12.65 5.59 -5.73
CA LYS A 18 13.59 4.54 -6.16
C LYS A 18 15.07 4.97 -6.17
N THR A 19 15.49 5.75 -5.18
CA THR A 19 16.84 6.35 -5.12
C THR A 19 17.99 5.35 -5.12
N ARG A 20 17.74 4.09 -4.73
CA ARG A 20 18.72 3.00 -4.88
C ARG A 20 18.96 2.64 -6.35
N LEU A 21 17.92 2.62 -7.19
CA LEU A 21 18.03 2.37 -8.64
C LEU A 21 18.67 3.56 -9.36
N SER A 22 18.41 4.79 -8.90
CA SER A 22 19.01 6.01 -9.47
C SER A 22 20.53 6.12 -9.29
N LYS A 23 21.17 5.19 -8.56
CA LYS A 23 22.64 5.11 -8.47
C LYS A 23 23.25 4.55 -9.76
N ASP A 24 22.55 3.61 -10.39
CA ASP A 24 23.05 2.84 -11.53
C ASP A 24 22.31 3.21 -12.83
N LEU A 25 21.17 3.89 -12.73
CA LEU A 25 20.31 4.27 -13.85
C LEU A 25 20.00 5.77 -13.83
N ASP A 26 19.75 6.33 -15.03
CA ASP A 26 19.32 7.70 -15.18
C ASP A 26 18.04 7.99 -14.37
N ALA A 27 18.03 9.12 -13.67
CA ALA A 27 16.95 9.46 -12.75
C ALA A 27 15.62 9.77 -13.45
N ASP A 28 15.63 10.24 -14.71
CA ASP A 28 14.41 10.44 -15.48
C ASP A 28 13.83 9.09 -15.90
N ILE A 29 14.68 8.15 -16.34
CA ILE A 29 14.28 6.76 -16.62
C ILE A 29 13.66 6.10 -15.38
N VAL A 30 14.32 6.22 -14.23
CA VAL A 30 13.82 5.64 -12.96
C VAL A 30 12.48 6.24 -12.55
N THR A 31 12.30 7.55 -12.74
CA THR A 31 11.04 8.25 -12.43
C THR A 31 9.93 7.74 -13.35
N LYS A 32 10.20 7.62 -14.65
CA LYS A 32 9.26 7.08 -15.63
C LYS A 32 8.90 5.62 -15.37
N LEU A 33 9.88 4.81 -14.99
CA LEU A 33 9.66 3.42 -14.60
C LEU A 33 8.73 3.31 -13.38
N TYR A 34 8.93 4.15 -12.37
CA TYR A 34 8.04 4.19 -11.21
C TYR A 34 6.62 4.63 -11.56
N GLU A 35 6.45 5.58 -12.50
CA GLU A 35 5.12 5.91 -13.03
C GLU A 35 4.44 4.69 -13.65
N CYS A 36 5.15 3.94 -14.50
CA CYS A 36 4.64 2.71 -15.10
C CYS A 36 4.23 1.69 -14.03
N PHE A 37 5.03 1.50 -12.97
CA PHE A 37 4.67 0.57 -11.89
C PHE A 37 3.34 0.93 -11.24
N VAL A 38 3.12 2.21 -10.96
CA VAL A 38 1.87 2.67 -10.36
C VAL A 38 0.69 2.45 -11.32
N PHE A 39 0.85 2.73 -12.61
CA PHE A 39 -0.21 2.47 -13.59
C PHE A 39 -0.53 0.98 -13.76
N ASP A 40 0.47 0.11 -13.76
CA ASP A 40 0.28 -1.34 -13.83
C ASP A 40 -0.50 -1.86 -12.60
N ILE A 41 -0.11 -1.40 -11.40
CA ILE A 41 -0.80 -1.72 -10.15
C ILE A 41 -2.25 -1.23 -10.18
N LEU A 42 -2.50 0.01 -10.60
CA LEU A 42 -3.85 0.58 -10.69
C LEU A 42 -4.71 -0.18 -11.71
N SER A 43 -4.13 -0.63 -12.82
CA SER A 43 -4.79 -1.46 -13.82
C SER A 43 -5.23 -2.80 -13.22
N GLU A 44 -4.37 -3.45 -12.45
CA GLU A 44 -4.68 -4.71 -11.76
C GLU A 44 -5.71 -4.54 -10.64
N ILE A 45 -5.64 -3.45 -9.85
CA ILE A 45 -6.67 -3.13 -8.85
C ILE A 45 -8.02 -2.90 -9.54
N LYS A 46 -8.05 -2.17 -10.65
CA LYS A 46 -9.31 -1.88 -11.37
C LYS A 46 -10.03 -3.17 -11.81
N LYS A 47 -9.28 -4.20 -12.23
CA LYS A 47 -9.82 -5.54 -12.60
C LYS A 47 -10.45 -6.27 -11.42
N THR A 48 -10.21 -5.85 -10.17
CA THR A 48 -10.83 -6.49 -9.01
C THR A 48 -12.25 -6.01 -8.72
N GLU A 49 -12.63 -4.82 -9.21
CA GLU A 49 -13.89 -4.14 -8.86
C GLU A 49 -14.06 -3.91 -7.34
N ILE A 50 -12.94 -3.87 -6.61
CA ILE A 50 -12.91 -3.59 -5.18
C ILE A 50 -12.64 -2.09 -4.99
N ALA A 51 -13.25 -1.49 -3.97
CA ALA A 51 -13.05 -0.08 -3.67
C ALA A 51 -11.57 0.22 -3.41
N LEU A 52 -11.06 1.29 -4.00
CA LEU A 52 -9.67 1.72 -3.87
C LEU A 52 -9.60 3.04 -3.10
N LYS A 53 -8.70 3.11 -2.12
CA LYS A 53 -8.23 4.35 -1.50
C LYS A 53 -6.72 4.47 -1.66
N VAL A 54 -6.26 5.58 -2.21
CA VAL A 54 -4.84 5.86 -2.41
C VAL A 54 -4.33 6.77 -1.31
N TYR A 55 -3.33 6.29 -0.58
CA TYR A 55 -2.67 7.05 0.48
C TYR A 55 -1.32 7.55 -0.01
N TYR A 56 -1.20 8.86 -0.17
CA TYR A 56 -0.03 9.50 -0.79
C TYR A 56 0.86 10.24 0.22
N THR A 57 2.16 10.34 -0.07
CA THR A 57 3.08 11.17 0.73
C THR A 57 2.99 12.66 0.37
N GLN A 58 3.10 13.56 1.34
CA GLN A 58 2.97 15.01 1.09
C GLN A 58 4.24 15.68 0.54
N ILE A 59 4.95 15.02 -0.38
CA ILE A 59 6.16 15.55 -1.04
C ILE A 59 5.86 16.48 -2.23
N ALA A 60 4.60 16.52 -2.66
CA ALA A 60 4.08 17.37 -3.72
C ALA A 60 2.64 17.78 -3.39
N PRO A 61 2.13 18.90 -3.95
CA PRO A 61 0.74 19.30 -3.81
C PRO A 61 -0.24 18.23 -4.33
N ILE A 62 -1.44 18.17 -3.75
CA ILE A 62 -2.47 17.19 -4.16
C ILE A 62 -2.85 17.34 -5.64
N ASP A 63 -2.83 18.55 -6.20
CA ASP A 63 -3.18 18.81 -7.60
C ASP A 63 -2.21 18.12 -8.57
N ASN A 64 -0.95 17.94 -8.17
CA ASN A 64 0.02 17.16 -8.95
C ASN A 64 -0.39 15.68 -9.01
N TYR A 65 -0.84 15.11 -7.88
CA TYR A 65 -1.34 13.74 -7.86
C TYR A 65 -2.61 13.57 -8.69
N LYS A 66 -3.55 14.52 -8.59
CA LYS A 66 -4.77 14.51 -9.41
C LYS A 66 -4.48 14.60 -10.90
N LYS A 67 -3.54 15.48 -11.29
CA LYS A 67 -3.09 15.58 -12.69
C LYS A 67 -2.45 14.29 -13.19
N TRP A 68 -1.70 13.58 -12.34
CA TRP A 68 -1.02 12.35 -12.70
C TRP A 68 -1.94 11.12 -12.72
N LEU A 69 -2.78 10.97 -11.70
CA LEU A 69 -3.59 9.77 -11.46
C LEU A 69 -5.04 9.89 -11.95
N GLY A 70 -5.50 11.11 -12.23
CA GLY A 70 -6.88 11.46 -12.54
C GLY A 70 -7.70 11.87 -11.31
N ASP A 71 -8.77 12.62 -11.54
CA ASP A 71 -9.64 13.17 -10.50
C ASP A 71 -10.59 12.14 -9.86
N SER A 72 -10.73 10.95 -10.48
CA SER A 72 -11.64 9.90 -10.01
C SER A 72 -11.06 9.05 -8.87
N ILE A 73 -9.77 9.21 -8.54
CA ILE A 73 -9.11 8.42 -7.49
C ILE A 73 -9.30 9.11 -6.14
N ASP A 74 -9.77 8.35 -5.14
CA ASP A 74 -9.84 8.82 -3.75
C ASP A 74 -8.43 8.92 -3.16
N LEU A 75 -7.95 10.15 -2.99
CA LEU A 75 -6.61 10.50 -2.53
C LEU A 75 -6.65 11.01 -1.09
N THR A 76 -5.96 10.32 -0.18
CA THR A 76 -5.81 10.70 1.22
C THR A 76 -4.32 10.88 1.57
N PRO A 77 -3.90 11.94 2.29
CA PRO A 77 -2.51 12.06 2.72
C PRO A 77 -2.17 11.00 3.78
N GLN A 78 -1.01 10.36 3.68
CA GLN A 78 -0.47 9.50 4.73
C GLN A 78 -0.21 10.32 6.00
N LYS A 79 -0.73 9.86 7.15
CA LYS A 79 -0.57 10.50 8.47
C LYS A 79 0.19 9.59 9.43
N GLY A 80 1.18 10.11 10.13
CA GLY A 80 2.00 9.35 11.07
C GLY A 80 3.50 9.60 10.88
N LYS A 81 4.27 9.42 11.95
CA LYS A 81 5.72 9.70 12.00
C LYS A 81 6.54 8.61 11.32
N ASN A 82 6.12 7.34 11.46
CA ASN A 82 6.77 6.17 10.88
C ASN A 82 5.79 5.37 10.01
N LEU A 83 6.25 4.27 9.39
CA LEU A 83 5.41 3.46 8.50
C LEU A 83 4.27 2.76 9.26
N GLY A 84 4.53 2.25 10.47
CA GLY A 84 3.51 1.60 11.29
C GLY A 84 2.36 2.53 11.65
N GLU A 85 2.66 3.73 12.13
CA GLU A 85 1.64 4.75 12.40
C GLU A 85 0.84 5.11 11.14
N LYS A 86 1.50 5.18 9.97
CA LYS A 86 0.81 5.46 8.70
C LYS A 86 -0.14 4.34 8.30
N LEU A 87 0.29 3.09 8.43
CA LEU A 87 -0.56 1.92 8.18
C LEU A 87 -1.74 1.91 9.16
N GLN A 88 -1.48 2.06 10.45
CA GLN A 88 -2.49 2.10 11.51
C GLN A 88 -3.57 3.16 11.22
N ASN A 89 -3.15 4.39 10.91
CA ASN A 89 -4.08 5.48 10.59
C ASN A 89 -4.87 5.19 9.30
N ALA A 90 -4.23 4.63 8.27
CA ALA A 90 -4.92 4.28 7.03
C ALA A 90 -5.98 3.18 7.24
N PHE A 91 -5.65 2.11 7.98
CA PHE A 91 -6.61 1.08 8.32
C PHE A 91 -7.81 1.65 9.10
N LEU A 92 -7.56 2.46 10.13
CA LEU A 92 -8.61 3.09 10.93
C LEU A 92 -9.50 4.00 10.08
N ASP A 93 -8.92 4.87 9.25
CA ASP A 93 -9.65 5.74 8.34
C ASP A 93 -10.58 4.94 7.42
N VAL A 94 -10.09 3.85 6.82
CA VAL A 94 -10.89 2.99 5.93
C VAL A 94 -11.99 2.24 6.69
N TYR A 95 -11.71 1.75 7.90
CA TYR A 95 -12.73 1.10 8.74
C TYR A 95 -13.84 2.08 9.18
N ASN A 96 -13.49 3.36 9.38
CA ASN A 96 -14.44 4.42 9.70
C ASN A 96 -15.31 4.82 8.49
N CYS A 97 -14.83 4.57 7.26
CA CYS A 97 -15.64 4.66 6.04
C CYS A 97 -16.62 3.48 5.87
N GLY A 98 -16.66 2.51 6.80
CA GLY A 98 -17.63 1.42 6.80
C GLY A 98 -17.18 0.11 6.12
N PHE A 99 -15.93 0.03 5.66
CA PHE A 99 -15.37 -1.23 5.15
C PHE A 99 -14.98 -2.15 6.32
N ASN A 100 -15.09 -3.47 6.15
CA ASN A 100 -14.66 -4.44 7.18
C ASN A 100 -13.50 -5.32 6.75
N LYS A 101 -13.20 -5.45 5.46
CA LYS A 101 -12.02 -6.18 4.98
C LYS A 101 -11.13 -5.21 4.24
N VAL A 102 -9.92 -5.03 4.75
CA VAL A 102 -8.98 -4.04 4.21
C VAL A 102 -7.68 -4.74 3.87
N VAL A 103 -7.20 -4.54 2.65
CA VAL A 103 -5.90 -5.04 2.17
C VAL A 103 -5.05 -3.83 1.77
N THR A 104 -3.84 -3.74 2.31
CA THR A 104 -2.89 -2.67 1.99
C THR A 104 -1.73 -3.23 1.19
N ILE A 105 -1.34 -2.52 0.13
CA ILE A 105 -0.14 -2.78 -0.67
C ILE A 105 0.67 -1.50 -0.89
N GLY A 106 1.96 -1.69 -1.24
CA GLY A 106 2.83 -0.61 -1.72
C GLY A 106 2.79 -0.45 -3.24
N SER A 107 3.45 0.60 -3.73
CA SER A 107 3.61 0.93 -5.16
C SER A 107 4.86 0.32 -5.81
N ASP A 108 5.51 -0.62 -5.12
CA ASP A 108 6.83 -1.13 -5.47
C ASP A 108 6.78 -2.49 -6.18
N ILE A 109 5.59 -3.06 -6.38
CA ILE A 109 5.39 -4.41 -6.93
C ILE A 109 4.49 -4.36 -8.16
N PRO A 110 5.05 -4.00 -9.33
CA PRO A 110 4.29 -3.93 -10.58
C PRO A 110 3.75 -5.30 -11.01
N SER A 111 4.32 -6.39 -10.51
CA SER A 111 3.90 -7.76 -10.81
C SER A 111 2.71 -8.24 -9.96
N ILE A 112 2.14 -7.39 -9.09
CA ILE A 112 0.93 -7.75 -8.34
C ILE A 112 -0.20 -7.99 -9.33
N THR A 113 -1.04 -9.00 -9.09
CA THR A 113 -2.15 -9.33 -9.98
C THR A 113 -3.48 -9.17 -9.27
N SER A 114 -4.52 -8.88 -10.04
CA SER A 114 -5.92 -8.92 -9.61
C SER A 114 -6.29 -10.27 -8.98
N PHE A 115 -5.73 -11.38 -9.47
CA PHE A 115 -5.90 -12.69 -8.85
C PHE A 115 -5.32 -12.74 -7.43
N THR A 116 -4.09 -12.26 -7.23
CA THR A 116 -3.46 -12.19 -5.90
C THR A 116 -4.29 -11.33 -4.95
N LEU A 117 -4.77 -10.18 -5.40
CA LEU A 117 -5.60 -9.28 -4.60
C LEU A 117 -6.94 -9.92 -4.21
N LYS A 118 -7.68 -10.49 -5.17
CA LYS A 118 -8.94 -11.20 -4.88
C LYS A 118 -8.72 -12.36 -3.93
N LYS A 119 -7.65 -13.13 -4.12
CA LYS A 119 -7.28 -14.25 -3.26
C LYS A 119 -7.01 -13.81 -1.82
N ALA A 120 -6.35 -12.67 -1.61
CA ALA A 120 -6.16 -12.11 -0.27
C ALA A 120 -7.50 -11.82 0.43
N PHE A 121 -8.48 -11.27 -0.29
CA PHE A 121 -9.82 -11.06 0.27
C PHE A 121 -10.58 -12.37 0.54
N CYS A 122 -10.45 -13.38 -0.32
CA CYS A 122 -11.02 -14.71 -0.06
C CYS A 122 -10.44 -15.31 1.22
N TYR A 123 -9.14 -15.14 1.48
CA TYR A 123 -8.56 -15.60 2.75
C TYR A 123 -9.10 -14.84 3.96
N LEU A 124 -9.46 -13.56 3.83
CA LEU A 124 -10.12 -12.80 4.90
C LEU A 124 -11.58 -13.21 5.16
N ASP A 125 -12.15 -14.11 4.35
CA ASP A 125 -13.43 -14.76 4.66
C ASP A 125 -13.27 -15.83 5.75
N THR A 126 -12.10 -16.48 5.82
CA THR A 126 -11.84 -17.61 6.73
C THR A 126 -10.81 -17.32 7.81
N PHE A 127 -9.89 -16.38 7.57
CA PHE A 127 -8.79 -16.03 8.47
C PHE A 127 -8.91 -14.60 8.99
N ASN A 128 -8.29 -14.33 10.13
CA ASN A 128 -8.32 -13.01 10.78
C ASN A 128 -7.48 -11.97 10.05
N GLY A 129 -6.39 -12.43 9.42
CA GLY A 129 -5.45 -11.63 8.65
C GLY A 129 -4.77 -12.45 7.55
N VAL A 130 -4.18 -11.74 6.59
CA VAL A 130 -3.40 -12.29 5.49
C VAL A 130 -2.16 -11.44 5.29
N ILE A 131 -1.03 -12.07 5.00
CA ILE A 131 0.23 -11.37 4.77
C ILE A 131 0.93 -11.98 3.55
N GLY A 132 1.43 -11.11 2.66
CA GLY A 132 2.23 -11.48 1.51
C GLY A 132 3.71 -11.18 1.78
N PRO A 133 4.54 -12.19 2.12
CA PRO A 133 5.93 -11.98 2.48
C PRO A 133 6.79 -11.54 1.28
N CYS A 134 7.84 -10.77 1.57
CA CYS A 134 8.90 -10.45 0.63
C CYS A 134 10.18 -11.25 0.97
N PHE A 135 11.06 -11.44 -0.02
CA PHE A 135 12.35 -12.11 0.18
C PHE A 135 13.32 -11.32 1.07
N ASP A 136 13.13 -10.01 1.21
CA ASP A 136 13.97 -9.13 2.03
C ASP A 136 13.58 -9.11 3.51
N GLY A 137 12.62 -9.96 3.92
CA GLY A 137 12.13 -10.04 5.30
C GLY A 137 11.05 -9.03 5.65
N GLY A 138 10.60 -8.22 4.68
CA GLY A 138 9.38 -7.43 4.78
C GLY A 138 8.14 -8.18 4.28
N TYR A 139 7.08 -7.42 4.00
CA TYR A 139 5.89 -7.92 3.32
C TYR A 139 5.39 -6.85 2.34
N TYR A 140 4.76 -7.30 1.27
CA TYR A 140 4.20 -6.43 0.24
C TYR A 140 2.71 -6.21 0.34
N LEU A 141 2.05 -7.10 1.08
CA LEU A 141 0.62 -7.10 1.28
C LEU A 141 0.34 -7.45 2.74
N ILE A 142 -0.54 -6.69 3.36
CA ILE A 142 -1.17 -7.08 4.62
C ILE A 142 -2.65 -6.79 4.54
N GLY A 143 -3.48 -7.76 4.92
CA GLY A 143 -4.92 -7.63 4.93
C GLY A 143 -5.49 -8.10 6.26
N ILE A 144 -6.51 -7.39 6.75
CA ILE A 144 -7.09 -7.61 8.08
C ILE A 144 -8.59 -7.38 8.01
N ASN A 145 -9.33 -8.18 8.76
CA ASN A 145 -10.74 -7.95 9.00
C ASN A 145 -10.91 -7.05 10.24
N LYS A 146 -11.75 -6.01 10.13
CA LYS A 146 -12.04 -5.01 11.17
C LYS A 146 -12.35 -5.65 12.53
N GLN A 147 -13.09 -6.75 12.55
CA GLN A 147 -13.46 -7.42 13.79
C GLN A 147 -12.26 -7.98 14.58
N PHE A 148 -11.13 -8.20 13.91
CA PHE A 148 -9.88 -8.70 14.50
C PHE A 148 -8.76 -7.65 14.46
N TYR A 149 -9.06 -6.44 14.02
CA TYR A 149 -8.08 -5.38 13.98
C TYR A 149 -7.73 -4.92 15.40
N ASN A 150 -6.45 -4.91 15.71
CA ASN A 150 -5.89 -4.28 16.90
C ASN A 150 -4.84 -3.26 16.45
N ALA A 151 -4.86 -2.06 17.04
CA ALA A 151 -3.87 -1.02 16.80
C ALA A 151 -2.42 -1.50 16.97
N ASN A 152 -2.19 -2.42 17.91
CA ASN A 152 -0.86 -2.85 18.34
C ASN A 152 -0.12 -3.72 17.31
N ILE A 153 -0.79 -4.16 16.24
CA ILE A 153 -0.19 -4.97 15.17
C ILE A 153 0.93 -4.24 14.42
N PHE A 154 0.93 -2.90 14.46
CA PHE A 154 1.94 -2.07 13.80
C PHE A 154 2.94 -1.44 14.77
N GLU A 155 2.78 -1.71 16.07
CA GLU A 155 3.60 -1.14 17.13
C GLU A 155 4.83 -2.00 17.41
N ASN A 156 5.94 -1.37 17.84
CA ASN A 156 7.19 -2.05 18.20
C ASN A 156 7.76 -2.95 17.08
N ILE A 157 7.53 -2.59 15.82
CA ILE A 157 8.15 -3.21 14.65
C ILE A 157 9.33 -2.36 14.19
N ASN A 158 10.46 -3.02 13.93
CA ASN A 158 11.65 -2.39 13.37
C ASN A 158 11.48 -2.19 11.87
N TRP A 159 10.68 -1.19 11.48
CA TRP A 159 10.41 -0.86 10.08
C TRP A 159 11.70 -0.63 9.28
N SER A 160 11.71 -1.06 8.02
CA SER A 160 12.88 -1.04 7.13
C SER A 160 14.00 -2.01 7.52
N SER A 161 13.67 -3.09 8.23
CA SER A 161 14.59 -4.21 8.54
C SER A 161 14.11 -5.52 7.91
N ASN A 162 14.97 -6.54 7.93
CA ASN A 162 14.67 -7.89 7.45
C ASN A 162 13.90 -8.77 8.46
N ILE A 163 13.47 -8.20 9.59
CA ILE A 163 12.69 -8.91 10.63
C ILE A 163 11.26 -8.35 10.73
N VAL A 164 10.86 -7.46 9.83
CA VAL A 164 9.52 -6.84 9.83
C VAL A 164 8.44 -7.90 9.73
N PHE A 165 8.59 -8.88 8.82
CA PHE A 165 7.63 -9.97 8.65
C PHE A 165 7.48 -10.79 9.93
N SER A 166 8.59 -11.27 10.50
CA SER A 166 8.57 -12.10 11.70
C SER A 166 7.98 -11.36 12.90
N GLN A 167 8.36 -10.09 13.12
CA GLN A 167 7.79 -9.28 14.19
C GLN A 167 6.29 -8.99 14.01
N THR A 168 5.80 -8.96 12.77
CA THR A 168 4.37 -8.70 12.49
C THR A 168 3.53 -9.94 12.77
N ILE A 169 3.99 -11.14 12.40
CA ILE A 169 3.25 -12.39 12.62
C ILE A 169 3.21 -12.83 14.09
N GLU A 170 4.06 -12.27 14.94
CA GLU A 170 4.07 -12.49 16.40
C GLU A 170 3.03 -11.64 17.16
N LYS A 171 2.35 -10.70 16.47
CA LYS A 171 1.33 -9.82 17.05
C LYS A 171 -0.06 -10.47 17.09
#